data_AF-A0A2H3J5Z5-F1
#
_entry.id   AF-A0A2H3J5Z5-F1
#
_cell.length_a   1.000
_cell.length_b   1.000
_cell.length_c   1.000
_cell.angle_alpha   90.00
_cell.angle_beta   90.00
_cell.angle_gamma   90.00
#
_symmetry.space_group_name_H-M   'P 1'
#
loop_
_entity.id
_entity.type
_entity.pdbx_description
1 polymer ?
#
loop_
_entity_poly.entity_id
_entity_poly.type
_entity_poly.pdbx_seq_one_letter_code
_entity_poly.pdbx_strand_id
1 'polypeptide(L)'
;MSHTPEELPGLTAFPVPKPPNAIDREIVSPDGRLRLAIYRVGFQIQREIRNEFDPWLRYYRAKIELGGRQIGQLAYRLINPQYLDEFQEDLQMSEHGAQELETIGGFLFNKDGSLQERWGTGSLSGTGVFGTDLAASGEKVALLNCSDSAPRGDFLMIEDSHRRRGIGLWAILSLFSLLKEEGIKYIITCPSIPRLNPSLKGTPTEERLLRRNIAFVRKAGFRRIGLSPAFAYMLQDEEHPSRRLAADADMDPARLI
;
A
#
# COMPACT_ATOMS: atom_id res chain seq x y z
N MET A 1 -11.30 6.72 35.75
CA MET A 1 -11.61 7.11 34.35
C MET A 1 -11.05 6.04 33.44
N SER A 2 -11.86 5.33 32.68
CA SER A 2 -11.37 4.33 31.72
C SER A 2 -10.71 5.07 30.55
N HIS A 3 -9.41 4.85 30.32
CA HIS A 3 -8.76 5.34 29.11
C HIS A 3 -9.35 4.61 27.91
N THR A 4 -10.12 5.33 27.08
CA THR A 4 -10.55 4.84 25.78
C THR A 4 -9.30 4.59 24.92
N PRO A 5 -9.08 3.38 24.38
CA PRO A 5 -7.92 3.10 23.55
C PRO A 5 -8.01 3.89 22.25
N GLU A 6 -6.86 4.44 21.81
CA GLU A 6 -6.77 5.26 20.60
C GLU A 6 -6.93 4.43 19.32
N GLU A 7 -6.34 3.24 19.33
CA GLU A 7 -6.47 2.23 18.29
C GLU A 7 -7.15 1.00 18.88
N LEU A 8 -8.05 0.37 18.12
CA LEU A 8 -8.65 -0.90 18.53
C LEU A 8 -7.53 -1.97 18.63
N PRO A 9 -7.58 -2.95 19.56
CA PRO A 9 -6.49 -3.92 19.79
C PRO A 9 -6.48 -5.15 18.85
N GLY A 10 -5.29 -5.65 18.51
CA GLY A 10 -5.08 -6.91 17.78
C GLY A 10 -4.91 -6.77 16.26
N LEU A 11 -4.80 -7.90 15.56
CA LEU A 11 -4.76 -7.93 14.08
C LEU A 11 -6.18 -8.14 13.51
N THR A 12 -6.43 -7.72 12.27
CA THR A 12 -7.67 -8.07 11.56
C THR A 12 -7.60 -9.53 11.13
N ALA A 13 -8.74 -10.14 10.85
CA ALA A 13 -8.77 -11.53 10.43
C ALA A 13 -7.96 -11.73 9.15
N PHE A 14 -7.06 -12.73 9.18
CA PHE A 14 -6.39 -13.22 7.99
C PHE A 14 -7.29 -14.30 7.36
N PRO A 15 -7.66 -14.20 6.07
CA PRO A 15 -8.54 -15.16 5.44
C PRO A 15 -7.90 -16.55 5.54
N VAL A 16 -8.69 -17.53 5.93
CA VAL A 16 -8.22 -18.92 5.97
C VAL A 16 -7.88 -19.32 4.54
N PRO A 17 -6.61 -19.63 4.22
CA PRO A 17 -6.28 -20.12 2.88
C PRO A 17 -7.04 -21.43 2.67
N LYS A 18 -7.99 -21.45 1.73
CA LYS A 18 -8.64 -22.70 1.34
C LYS A 18 -7.68 -23.46 0.41
N PRO A 19 -7.45 -24.77 0.59
CA PRO A 19 -6.66 -25.54 -0.35
C PRO A 19 -7.15 -25.32 -1.80
N PRO A 20 -6.22 -25.20 -2.77
CA PRO A 20 -4.80 -25.49 -2.66
C PRO A 20 -3.93 -24.25 -2.35
N ASN A 21 -4.42 -23.24 -1.63
CA ASN A 21 -3.68 -22.00 -1.33
C ASN A 21 -2.41 -22.27 -0.49
N ALA A 22 -1.37 -22.77 -1.14
CA ALA A 22 -0.01 -22.83 -0.65
C ALA A 22 0.52 -21.40 -0.49
N ILE A 23 1.51 -21.25 0.38
CA ILE A 23 2.31 -20.03 0.45
C ILE A 23 2.88 -19.79 -0.96
N ASP A 24 2.57 -18.63 -1.55
CA ASP A 24 3.01 -18.27 -2.91
C ASP A 24 4.50 -17.91 -2.89
N ARG A 25 4.91 -17.17 -1.86
CA ARG A 25 6.30 -16.76 -1.59
C ARG A 25 6.54 -16.72 -0.09
N GLU A 26 7.76 -17.06 0.32
CA GLU A 26 8.21 -16.96 1.70
C GLU A 26 9.55 -16.24 1.75
N ILE A 27 9.67 -15.28 2.67
CA ILE A 27 10.92 -14.58 2.95
C ILE A 27 11.22 -14.71 4.44
N VAL A 28 12.46 -15.09 4.77
CA VAL A 28 12.92 -15.25 6.15
C VAL A 28 14.00 -14.20 6.43
N SER A 29 13.99 -13.57 7.60
CA SER A 29 15.03 -12.61 7.98
C SER A 29 16.40 -13.29 8.08
N PRO A 30 17.52 -12.54 7.94
CA PRO A 30 18.87 -13.12 8.02
C PRO A 30 19.18 -13.89 9.31
N ASP A 31 18.54 -13.52 10.42
CA ASP A 31 18.67 -14.18 11.73
C ASP A 31 17.66 -15.33 11.94
N GLY A 32 16.83 -15.63 10.94
CA GLY A 32 15.82 -16.69 10.99
C GLY A 32 14.61 -16.39 11.88
N ARG A 33 14.53 -15.22 12.52
CA ARG A 33 13.50 -14.93 13.54
C ARG A 33 12.17 -14.50 12.95
N LEU A 34 12.21 -13.70 11.90
CA LEU A 34 11.03 -13.15 11.24
C LEU A 34 10.76 -13.91 9.94
N ARG A 35 9.48 -14.13 9.68
CA ARG A 35 8.99 -14.75 8.44
C ARG A 35 7.89 -13.90 7.82
N LEU A 36 7.99 -13.65 6.52
CA LEU A 36 6.98 -13.01 5.70
C LEU A 36 6.40 -14.08 4.77
N ALA A 37 5.25 -14.63 5.15
CA ALA A 37 4.55 -15.64 4.37
C ALA A 37 3.49 -14.95 3.49
N ILE A 38 3.67 -15.00 2.18
CA ILE A 38 2.85 -14.30 1.19
C ILE A 38 1.88 -15.30 0.55
N TYR A 39 0.62 -14.90 0.51
CA TYR A 39 -0.47 -15.69 -0.05
C TYR A 39 -1.09 -14.90 -1.19
N ARG A 40 -1.21 -15.54 -2.35
CA ARG A 40 -2.07 -15.03 -3.41
C ARG A 40 -3.52 -15.20 -2.95
N VAL A 41 -4.25 -14.10 -2.90
CA VAL A 41 -5.66 -14.12 -2.54
C VAL A 41 -6.45 -14.45 -3.81
N GLY A 42 -6.89 -15.70 -3.91
CA GLY A 42 -7.91 -16.09 -4.88
C GLY A 42 -9.29 -15.68 -4.39
N PHE A 43 -10.08 -15.02 -5.23
CA PHE A 43 -11.49 -14.79 -4.96
C PHE A 43 -12.24 -16.10 -5.22
N GLN A 44 -12.59 -16.84 -4.17
CA GLN A 44 -13.49 -17.99 -4.33
C GLN A 44 -14.91 -17.49 -4.58
N ILE A 45 -15.26 -17.36 -5.86
CA ILE A 45 -16.67 -17.31 -6.25
C ILE A 45 -17.15 -18.75 -6.36
N GLN A 46 -18.36 -18.98 -5.86
CA GLN A 46 -19.02 -20.27 -5.87
C GLN A 46 -19.03 -20.88 -7.29
N ARG A 47 -18.90 -22.21 -7.30
CA ARG A 47 -18.96 -23.13 -8.45
C ARG A 47 -19.71 -22.56 -9.67
N GLU A 48 -19.05 -22.63 -10.84
CA GLU A 48 -19.62 -22.67 -12.21
C GLU A 48 -19.62 -21.40 -13.08
N ILE A 49 -18.94 -20.31 -12.71
CA ILE A 49 -18.58 -19.27 -13.69
C ILE A 49 -17.07 -19.26 -13.85
N ARG A 50 -16.61 -19.28 -15.10
CA ARG A 50 -15.19 -19.29 -15.48
C ARG A 50 -14.47 -18.19 -14.69
N ASN A 51 -13.39 -18.59 -14.00
CA ASN A 51 -12.41 -17.71 -13.39
C ASN A 51 -11.66 -16.90 -14.47
N GLU A 52 -12.35 -15.96 -15.11
CA GLU A 52 -11.70 -14.89 -15.86
C GLU A 52 -11.27 -13.85 -14.83
N PHE A 53 -10.18 -14.16 -14.13
CA PHE A 53 -9.47 -13.15 -13.35
C PHE A 53 -9.13 -11.99 -14.28
N ASP A 54 -9.28 -10.76 -13.81
CA ASP A 54 -8.61 -9.59 -14.39
C ASP A 54 -7.13 -9.94 -14.58
N PRO A 55 -6.63 -10.22 -15.80
CA PRO A 55 -5.27 -10.70 -16.00
C PRO A 55 -4.23 -9.64 -15.62
N TRP A 56 -4.67 -8.38 -15.62
CA TRP A 56 -3.95 -7.21 -15.18
C TRP A 56 -3.87 -7.07 -13.64
N LEU A 57 -4.76 -7.69 -12.86
CA LEU A 57 -4.82 -7.49 -11.40
C LEU A 57 -4.48 -8.76 -10.62
N ARG A 58 -3.51 -8.65 -9.71
CA ARG A 58 -3.22 -9.72 -8.73
C ARG A 58 -3.27 -9.17 -7.34
N TYR A 59 -3.92 -9.91 -6.44
CA TYR A 59 -4.07 -9.51 -5.05
C TYR A 59 -3.33 -10.46 -4.10
N TYR A 60 -2.54 -9.89 -3.18
CA TYR A 60 -1.72 -10.62 -2.23
C TYR A 60 -1.94 -10.13 -0.81
N ARG A 61 -1.88 -11.06 0.14
CA ARG A 61 -1.82 -10.79 1.57
C ARG A 61 -0.63 -11.51 2.17
N ALA A 62 0.06 -10.87 3.09
CA ALA A 62 1.21 -11.46 3.76
C ALA A 62 1.03 -11.46 5.28
N LYS A 63 1.46 -12.55 5.92
CA LYS A 63 1.61 -12.64 7.37
C LYS A 63 3.04 -12.31 7.75
N ILE A 64 3.21 -11.53 8.80
CA ILE A 64 4.49 -11.30 9.45
C ILE A 64 4.48 -12.12 10.72
N GLU A 65 5.43 -13.05 10.85
CA GLU A 65 5.46 -14.03 11.92
C GLU A 65 6.79 -13.99 12.68
N LEU A 66 6.72 -14.28 13.97
CA LEU A 66 7.86 -14.40 14.88
C LEU A 66 7.68 -15.68 15.70
N GLY A 67 8.61 -16.62 15.56
CA GLY A 67 8.51 -17.93 16.23
C GLY A 67 7.24 -18.71 15.86
N GLY A 68 6.77 -18.60 14.61
CA GLY A 68 5.55 -19.25 14.11
C GLY A 68 4.24 -18.58 14.51
N ARG A 69 4.27 -17.53 15.34
CA ARG A 69 3.10 -16.72 15.68
C ARG A 69 2.99 -15.52 14.75
N GLN A 70 1.79 -15.27 14.21
CA GLN A 70 1.49 -14.04 13.50
C GLN A 70 1.53 -12.82 14.45
N ILE A 71 2.38 -11.85 14.13
CA ILE A 71 2.55 -10.58 14.88
C ILE A 71 2.28 -9.35 14.01
N GLY A 72 2.04 -9.55 12.73
CA GLY A 72 1.69 -8.51 11.79
C GLY A 72 1.14 -9.06 10.48
N GLN A 73 0.76 -8.15 9.60
CA GLN A 73 0.31 -8.47 8.26
C GLN A 73 0.44 -7.25 7.35
N LEU A 74 0.39 -7.48 6.05
CA LEU A 74 0.25 -6.45 5.02
C LEU A 74 -0.51 -7.03 3.82
N ALA A 75 -0.89 -6.16 2.91
CA ALA A 75 -1.54 -6.56 1.66
C ALA A 75 -1.11 -5.64 0.53
N TYR A 76 -1.05 -6.17 -0.68
CA TYR A 76 -0.70 -5.40 -1.86
C TYR A 76 -1.37 -5.95 -3.11
N ARG A 77 -1.58 -5.08 -4.09
CA ARG A 77 -2.04 -5.42 -5.42
C ARG A 77 -0.94 -5.16 -6.44
N LEU A 78 -0.84 -6.02 -7.44
CA LEU A 78 -0.03 -5.81 -8.62
C LEU A 78 -0.94 -5.53 -9.79
N ILE A 79 -0.62 -4.48 -10.52
CA ILE A 79 -1.33 -4.02 -11.70
C ILE A 79 -0.36 -4.20 -12.86
N ASN A 80 -0.80 -4.86 -13.91
CA ASN A 80 -0.10 -4.95 -15.18
C ASN A 80 -0.90 -4.21 -16.26
N PRO A 81 -0.55 -2.92 -16.51
CA PRO A 81 -1.26 -2.05 -17.43
C PRO A 81 -1.18 -2.48 -18.90
N GLN A 82 -0.33 -3.44 -19.24
CA GLN A 82 -0.24 -4.00 -20.60
C GLN A 82 -1.51 -4.75 -21.03
N TYR A 83 -2.37 -5.11 -20.07
CA TYR A 83 -3.68 -5.72 -20.34
C TYR A 83 -4.84 -4.76 -20.04
N LEU A 84 -4.56 -3.46 -19.92
CA LEU A 84 -5.57 -2.42 -19.74
C LEU A 84 -5.72 -1.64 -21.04
N ASP A 85 -6.97 -1.43 -21.45
CA ASP A 85 -7.29 -0.61 -22.63
C ASP A 85 -7.47 0.85 -22.20
N GLU A 86 -8.24 1.08 -21.13
CA GLU A 86 -8.43 2.39 -20.52
C GLU A 86 -8.09 2.31 -19.02
N PHE A 87 -6.86 2.70 -18.66
CA PHE A 87 -6.33 2.53 -17.31
C PHE A 87 -7.31 2.96 -16.21
N GLN A 88 -7.85 4.17 -16.29
CA GLN A 88 -8.76 4.64 -15.24
C GLN A 88 -10.10 3.88 -15.20
N GLU A 89 -10.68 3.59 -16.37
CA GLU A 89 -11.98 2.94 -16.46
C GLU A 89 -11.88 1.49 -15.99
N ASP A 90 -10.84 0.77 -16.39
CA ASP A 90 -10.61 -0.61 -15.96
C ASP A 90 -10.39 -0.71 -14.44
N LEU A 91 -9.69 0.27 -13.84
CA LEU A 91 -9.57 0.34 -12.37
C LEU A 91 -10.90 0.60 -11.66
N GLN A 92 -11.78 1.43 -12.26
CA GLN A 92 -13.10 1.77 -11.73
C GLN A 92 -14.08 0.60 -11.85
N MET A 93 -14.03 -0.11 -12.98
CA MET A 93 -14.93 -1.21 -13.30
C MET A 93 -14.49 -2.53 -12.66
N SER A 94 -13.28 -2.60 -12.09
CA SER A 94 -12.82 -3.79 -11.40
C SER A 94 -13.63 -4.03 -10.12
N GLU A 95 -14.46 -5.07 -10.16
CA GLU A 95 -15.12 -5.63 -8.96
C GLU A 95 -14.11 -6.04 -7.87
N HIS A 96 -12.83 -6.19 -8.24
CA HIS A 96 -11.75 -6.70 -7.41
C HIS A 96 -10.69 -5.63 -7.03
N GLY A 97 -10.72 -4.48 -7.69
CA GLY A 97 -9.82 -3.35 -7.44
C GLY A 97 -10.00 -2.77 -6.04
N ALA A 98 -11.21 -2.87 -5.50
CA ALA A 98 -11.66 -2.19 -4.29
C ALA A 98 -11.64 -0.66 -4.43
N GLN A 99 -12.36 0.01 -3.53
CA GLN A 99 -12.52 1.48 -3.53
C GLN A 99 -11.18 2.23 -3.52
N GLU A 100 -10.14 1.67 -2.90
CA GLU A 100 -8.80 2.30 -2.85
C GLU A 100 -8.19 2.42 -4.24
N LEU A 101 -8.31 1.38 -5.06
CA LEU A 101 -7.71 1.36 -6.38
C LEU A 101 -8.41 2.33 -7.33
N GLU A 102 -9.74 2.34 -7.31
CA GLU A 102 -10.56 3.33 -8.00
C GLU A 102 -10.19 4.77 -7.56
N THR A 103 -10.12 4.99 -6.24
CA THR A 103 -9.81 6.32 -5.68
C THR A 103 -8.44 6.78 -6.13
N ILE A 104 -7.41 5.94 -6.01
CA ILE A 104 -6.05 6.29 -6.43
C ILE A 104 -5.97 6.48 -7.94
N GLY A 105 -6.61 5.60 -8.71
CA GLY A 105 -6.67 5.65 -10.17
C GLY A 105 -7.21 6.99 -10.66
N GLY A 106 -8.43 7.36 -10.26
CA GLY A 106 -9.06 8.60 -10.70
C GLY A 106 -8.47 9.87 -10.09
N PHE A 107 -7.79 9.76 -8.94
CA PHE A 107 -7.21 10.93 -8.28
C PHE A 107 -5.80 11.28 -8.78
N LEU A 108 -4.98 10.28 -9.09
CA LEU A 108 -3.60 10.49 -9.54
C LEU A 108 -3.45 10.50 -11.05
N PHE A 109 -4.20 9.68 -11.77
CA PHE A 109 -3.95 9.41 -13.19
C PHE A 109 -5.05 9.98 -14.09
N ASN A 110 -4.66 10.31 -15.32
CA ASN A 110 -5.59 10.49 -16.43
C ASN A 110 -6.05 9.12 -16.95
N LYS A 111 -7.02 9.12 -17.88
CA LYS A 111 -7.55 7.90 -18.49
C LYS A 111 -6.50 6.99 -19.13
N ASP A 112 -5.46 7.59 -19.71
CA ASP A 112 -4.36 6.89 -20.38
C ASP A 112 -3.27 6.37 -19.41
N GLY A 113 -3.47 6.54 -18.10
CA GLY A 113 -2.50 6.15 -17.08
C GLY A 113 -1.34 7.13 -16.90
N SER A 114 -1.34 8.29 -17.58
CA SER A 114 -0.39 9.37 -17.30
C SER A 114 -0.71 10.06 -15.97
N LEU A 115 0.32 10.52 -15.25
CA LEU A 115 0.12 11.29 -14.03
C LEU A 115 -0.57 12.63 -14.37
N GLN A 116 -1.61 13.00 -13.61
CA GLN A 116 -2.27 14.30 -13.80
C GLN A 116 -1.29 15.45 -13.59
N GLU A 117 -1.27 16.41 -14.52
CA GLU A 117 -0.29 17.50 -14.58
C GLU A 117 -0.18 18.28 -13.25
N ARG A 118 -1.31 18.47 -12.55
CA ARG A 118 -1.38 19.17 -11.26
C ARG A 118 -0.42 18.62 -10.18
N TRP A 119 0.00 17.36 -10.30
CA TRP A 119 0.91 16.73 -9.36
C TRP A 119 2.39 16.91 -9.72
N GLY A 120 2.69 17.20 -10.99
CA GLY A 120 4.06 17.43 -11.48
C GLY A 120 4.40 18.92 -11.62
N THR A 121 3.42 19.77 -11.89
CA THR A 121 3.62 21.22 -12.10
C THR A 121 2.60 22.06 -11.31
N GLY A 122 2.94 23.32 -11.05
CA GLY A 122 2.05 24.28 -10.37
C GLY A 122 2.02 24.17 -8.84
N SER A 123 1.00 24.76 -8.23
CA SER A 123 0.90 24.92 -6.77
C SER A 123 0.64 23.62 -5.99
N LEU A 124 0.19 22.57 -6.67
CA LEU A 124 -0.08 21.25 -6.08
C LEU A 124 1.07 20.25 -6.28
N SER A 125 2.18 20.66 -6.89
CA SER A 125 3.33 19.80 -7.19
C SER A 125 4.14 19.39 -5.96
N GLY A 126 3.94 20.04 -4.80
CA GLY A 126 4.69 19.75 -3.59
C GLY A 126 6.19 19.87 -3.84
N THR A 127 6.93 18.78 -3.70
CA THR A 127 8.38 18.74 -3.98
C THR A 127 8.72 18.66 -5.47
N GLY A 128 7.74 18.36 -6.34
CA GLY A 128 7.94 18.16 -7.78
C GLY A 128 8.84 16.99 -8.12
N VAL A 129 9.08 16.08 -7.17
CA VAL A 129 10.05 14.99 -7.33
C VAL A 129 9.55 13.86 -8.24
N PHE A 130 8.25 13.84 -8.51
CA PHE A 130 7.59 12.93 -9.44
C PHE A 130 6.89 13.73 -10.53
N GLY A 131 6.95 13.23 -11.75
CA GLY A 131 6.29 13.75 -12.93
C GLY A 131 5.86 12.61 -13.85
N THR A 132 6.28 12.68 -15.12
CA THR A 132 5.91 11.67 -16.13
C THR A 132 6.54 10.30 -15.90
N ASP A 133 7.57 10.21 -15.07
CA ASP A 133 8.17 8.96 -14.60
C ASP A 133 7.16 8.09 -13.82
N LEU A 134 6.16 8.67 -13.17
CA LEU A 134 5.06 7.93 -12.53
C LEU A 134 3.95 7.51 -13.51
N ALA A 135 4.11 7.65 -14.83
CA ALA A 135 3.15 7.08 -15.76
C ALA A 135 3.03 5.56 -15.55
N ALA A 136 1.78 5.09 -15.46
CA ALA A 136 1.43 3.69 -15.34
C ALA A 136 1.36 2.99 -16.71
N SER A 137 1.41 3.72 -17.83
CA SER A 137 1.28 3.13 -19.16
C SER A 137 2.44 2.16 -19.46
N GLY A 138 2.09 0.91 -19.80
CA GLY A 138 3.02 -0.13 -20.24
C GLY A 138 3.88 -0.79 -19.17
N GLU A 139 3.87 -0.29 -17.93
CA GLU A 139 4.79 -0.70 -16.86
C GLU A 139 4.04 -1.23 -15.65
N LYS A 140 4.52 -2.32 -15.04
CA LYS A 140 3.84 -2.90 -13.88
C LYS A 140 3.98 -2.00 -12.66
N VAL A 141 2.90 -1.85 -11.91
CA VAL A 141 2.87 -1.02 -10.70
C VAL A 141 2.30 -1.81 -9.54
N ALA A 142 2.69 -1.46 -8.31
CA ALA A 142 2.12 -2.06 -7.12
C ALA A 142 1.39 -1.02 -6.27
N LEU A 143 0.28 -1.44 -5.68
CA LEU A 143 -0.42 -0.68 -4.64
C LEU A 143 -0.23 -1.42 -3.31
N LEU A 144 0.46 -0.80 -2.37
CA LEU A 144 0.52 -1.26 -0.98
C LEU A 144 -0.72 -0.73 -0.26
N ASN A 145 -1.69 -1.62 -0.06
CA ASN A 145 -3.01 -1.27 0.45
C ASN A 145 -2.95 -0.70 1.86
N CYS A 146 -3.74 0.34 2.08
CA CYS A 146 -3.95 0.96 3.38
C CYS A 146 -5.41 1.39 3.62
N SER A 147 -6.40 0.95 2.82
CA SER A 147 -7.78 1.49 2.91
C SER A 147 -8.70 0.84 3.96
N ASP A 148 -9.56 1.72 4.50
CA ASP A 148 -10.42 1.61 5.68
C ASP A 148 -11.82 1.04 5.43
N SER A 149 -12.09 0.48 4.25
CA SER A 149 -13.41 -0.10 3.95
C SER A 149 -13.61 -1.42 4.73
N ALA A 150 -14.15 -1.27 5.94
CA ALA A 150 -14.60 -2.32 6.84
C ALA A 150 -15.59 -3.30 6.14
N PRO A 151 -15.69 -4.57 6.60
CA PRO A 151 -15.12 -5.12 7.83
C PRO A 151 -13.73 -5.78 7.65
N ARG A 152 -13.09 -5.59 6.49
CA ARG A 152 -11.93 -6.40 6.04
C ARG A 152 -10.75 -5.55 5.59
N GLY A 153 -10.39 -4.53 6.35
CA GLY A 153 -9.28 -3.67 5.97
C GLY A 153 -7.97 -4.46 5.87
N ASP A 154 -7.32 -4.27 4.73
CA ASP A 154 -6.12 -4.96 4.28
C ASP A 154 -4.96 -3.98 4.43
N PHE A 155 -4.30 -4.02 5.58
CA PHE A 155 -3.37 -2.97 6.01
C PHE A 155 -2.03 -3.54 6.41
N LEU A 156 -0.98 -2.72 6.30
CA LEU A 156 0.23 -2.95 7.06
C LEU A 156 -0.01 -2.69 8.55
N MET A 157 0.06 -3.74 9.35
CA MET A 157 -0.09 -3.67 10.79
C MET A 157 0.93 -4.53 11.51
N ILE A 158 1.41 -4.03 12.64
CA ILE A 158 2.21 -4.77 13.61
C ILE A 158 1.49 -4.67 14.95
N GLU A 159 1.36 -5.80 15.66
CA GLU A 159 0.85 -5.85 17.03
C GLU A 159 1.59 -4.85 17.92
N ASP A 160 0.87 -4.16 18.80
CA ASP A 160 1.42 -3.05 19.61
C ASP A 160 2.67 -3.44 20.42
N SER A 161 2.68 -4.65 20.99
CA SER A 161 3.80 -5.20 21.76
C SER A 161 5.07 -5.43 20.94
N HIS A 162 4.94 -5.50 19.61
CA HIS A 162 6.02 -5.74 18.64
C HIS A 162 6.40 -4.49 17.84
N ARG A 163 5.67 -3.37 17.99
CA ARG A 163 6.00 -2.10 17.33
C ARG A 163 7.35 -1.54 17.81
N ARG A 164 7.93 -0.65 17.00
CA ARG A 164 9.23 0.03 17.25
C ARG A 164 10.46 -0.89 17.30
N ARG A 165 10.36 -2.11 16.75
CA ARG A 165 11.46 -3.08 16.65
C ARG A 165 12.01 -3.27 15.23
N GLY A 166 11.67 -2.36 14.31
CA GLY A 166 12.09 -2.46 12.90
C GLY A 166 11.32 -3.49 12.04
N ILE A 167 10.41 -4.26 12.63
CA ILE A 167 9.69 -5.36 11.94
C ILE A 167 8.89 -4.87 10.73
N GLY A 168 8.13 -3.78 10.86
CA GLY A 168 7.36 -3.22 9.73
C GLY A 168 8.27 -2.72 8.60
N LEU A 169 9.42 -2.14 8.94
CA LEU A 169 10.40 -1.68 7.95
C LEU A 169 11.05 -2.87 7.23
N TRP A 170 11.45 -3.90 7.98
CA TRP A 170 11.98 -5.14 7.40
C TRP A 170 10.98 -5.78 6.43
N ALA A 171 9.70 -5.87 6.80
CA ALA A 171 8.67 -6.45 5.95
C ALA A 171 8.47 -5.67 4.65
N ILE A 172 8.43 -4.34 4.70
CA ILE A 172 8.34 -3.49 3.49
C ILE A 172 9.58 -3.67 2.60
N LEU A 173 10.79 -3.60 3.15
CA LEU A 173 12.01 -3.71 2.35
C LEU A 173 12.20 -5.10 1.74
N SER A 174 11.74 -6.14 2.45
CA SER A 174 11.68 -7.51 1.92
C SER A 174 10.71 -7.60 0.75
N LEU A 175 9.53 -6.99 0.88
CA LEU A 175 8.56 -6.89 -0.21
C LEU A 175 9.13 -6.11 -1.40
N PHE A 176 9.83 -5.00 -1.18
CA PHE A 176 10.45 -4.22 -2.26
C PHE A 176 11.41 -5.04 -3.11
N SER A 177 12.23 -5.88 -2.47
CA SER A 177 13.17 -6.74 -3.18
C SER A 177 12.43 -7.70 -4.12
N LEU A 178 11.37 -8.35 -3.62
CA LEU A 178 10.50 -9.23 -4.41
C LEU A 178 9.81 -8.48 -5.55
N LEU A 179 9.24 -7.30 -5.28
CA LEU A 179 8.56 -6.50 -6.31
C LEU A 179 9.55 -6.00 -7.38
N LYS A 180 10.79 -5.69 -7.01
CA LYS A 180 11.84 -5.32 -7.96
C LYS A 180 12.13 -6.48 -8.93
N GLU A 181 12.24 -7.71 -8.42
CA GLU A 181 12.44 -8.92 -9.23
C GLU A 181 11.25 -9.21 -10.17
N GLU A 182 10.03 -8.86 -9.76
CA GLU A 182 8.84 -9.00 -10.62
C GLU A 182 8.73 -7.93 -11.73
N GLY A 183 9.68 -6.98 -11.77
CA GLY A 183 9.69 -5.87 -12.72
C GLY A 183 8.65 -4.81 -12.40
N ILE A 184 8.28 -4.64 -11.12
CA ILE A 184 7.43 -3.52 -10.71
C ILE A 184 8.25 -2.23 -10.79
N LYS A 185 7.75 -1.23 -11.51
CA LYS A 185 8.39 0.07 -11.73
C LYS A 185 8.38 0.92 -10.46
N TYR A 186 7.20 1.06 -9.85
CA TYR A 186 7.01 1.82 -8.62
C TYR A 186 5.88 1.25 -7.76
N ILE A 187 5.88 1.64 -6.48
CA ILE A 187 4.88 1.27 -5.50
C ILE A 187 4.15 2.53 -5.03
N ILE A 188 2.83 2.50 -4.99
CA ILE A 188 1.98 3.54 -4.41
C ILE A 188 1.45 3.07 -3.06
N THR A 189 1.27 4.00 -2.12
CA THR A 189 0.54 3.77 -0.88
C THR A 189 -0.15 5.05 -0.39
N CYS A 190 -1.23 4.91 0.36
CA CYS A 190 -1.97 6.00 0.99
C CYS A 190 -1.97 5.78 2.51
N PRO A 191 -1.01 6.35 3.27
CA PRO A 191 -0.91 6.11 4.71
C PRO A 191 -2.23 6.45 5.42
N SER A 192 -2.72 5.54 6.26
CA SER A 192 -4.00 5.67 6.98
C SER A 192 -3.88 5.22 8.44
N ILE A 193 -4.95 5.29 9.23
CA ILE A 193 -4.99 4.78 10.61
C ILE A 193 -6.02 3.65 10.68
N PRO A 194 -5.62 2.41 10.35
CA PRO A 194 -6.52 1.31 10.01
C PRO A 194 -7.49 0.85 11.11
N ARG A 195 -7.21 1.26 12.35
CA ARG A 195 -7.91 0.82 13.55
C ARG A 195 -8.23 1.97 14.48
N LEU A 196 -8.36 3.17 13.93
CA LEU A 196 -8.75 4.34 14.71
C LEU A 196 -10.06 4.03 15.46
N ASN A 197 -10.09 4.34 16.75
CA ASN A 197 -11.35 4.31 17.47
C ASN A 197 -12.33 5.29 16.79
N PRO A 198 -13.54 4.87 16.38
CA PRO A 198 -14.46 5.74 15.64
C PRO A 198 -14.78 7.07 16.34
N SER A 199 -14.72 7.12 17.68
CA SER A 199 -14.92 8.35 18.45
C SER A 199 -13.81 9.39 18.31
N LEU A 200 -12.67 9.00 17.73
CA LEU A 200 -11.50 9.86 17.53
C LEU A 200 -11.40 10.39 16.09
N LYS A 201 -12.35 10.06 15.21
CA LYS A 201 -12.39 10.61 13.85
C LYS A 201 -12.61 12.13 13.88
N GLY A 202 -11.83 12.86 13.09
CA GLY A 202 -11.78 14.32 13.06
C GLY A 202 -11.06 14.96 14.24
N THR A 203 -10.45 14.18 15.15
CA THR A 203 -9.79 14.73 16.34
C THR A 203 -8.30 14.97 16.13
N PRO A 204 -7.65 15.83 16.94
CA PRO A 204 -6.18 15.96 16.93
C PRO A 204 -5.44 14.65 17.19
N THR A 205 -6.08 13.68 17.85
CA THR A 205 -5.51 12.34 18.08
C THR A 205 -5.39 11.56 16.78
N GLU A 206 -6.40 11.60 15.92
CA GLU A 206 -6.33 11.03 14.57
C GLU A 206 -5.17 11.68 13.80
N GLU A 207 -5.12 13.01 13.74
CA GLU A 207 -4.06 13.71 13.00
C GLU A 207 -2.65 13.33 13.50
N ARG A 208 -2.46 13.19 14.82
CA ARG A 208 -1.19 12.74 15.40
C ARG A 208 -0.84 11.30 14.98
N LEU A 209 -1.80 10.39 14.98
CA LEU A 209 -1.60 9.00 14.55
C LEU A 209 -1.31 8.91 13.05
N LEU A 210 -1.96 9.74 12.23
CA LEU A 210 -1.72 9.82 10.79
C LEU A 210 -0.30 10.30 10.51
N ARG A 211 0.14 11.39 11.19
CA ARG A 211 1.51 11.91 11.08
C ARG A 211 2.55 10.87 11.47
N ARG A 212 2.29 10.06 12.50
CA ARG A 212 3.15 8.92 12.87
C ARG A 212 3.28 7.93 11.72
N ASN A 213 2.17 7.56 11.08
CA ASN A 213 2.18 6.60 9.99
C ASN A 213 2.88 7.18 8.74
N ILE A 214 2.61 8.45 8.39
CA ILE A 214 3.33 9.19 7.33
C ILE A 214 4.84 9.18 7.60
N ALA A 215 5.28 9.47 8.82
CA ALA A 215 6.70 9.44 9.18
C ALA A 215 7.33 8.05 9.00
N PHE A 216 6.59 6.98 9.30
CA PHE A 216 7.03 5.62 9.02
C PHE A 216 7.18 5.36 7.52
N VAL A 217 6.21 5.79 6.69
CA VAL A 217 6.24 5.56 5.24
C VAL A 217 7.38 6.35 4.58
N ARG A 218 7.61 7.59 5.02
CA ARG A 218 8.77 8.41 4.63
C ARG A 218 10.10 7.76 5.03
N LYS A 219 10.17 7.18 6.24
CA LYS A 219 11.35 6.43 6.70
C LYS A 219 11.61 5.17 5.86
N ALA A 220 10.55 4.53 5.34
CA ALA A 220 10.68 3.41 4.41
C ALA A 220 11.12 3.85 3.00
N GLY A 221 11.25 5.15 2.74
CA GLY A 221 11.78 5.71 1.50
C GLY A 221 10.72 6.21 0.51
N PHE A 222 9.43 6.09 0.84
CA PHE A 222 8.39 6.67 0.00
C PHE A 222 8.41 8.20 0.10
N ARG A 223 8.02 8.89 -0.98
CA ARG A 223 7.85 10.35 -1.01
C ARG A 223 6.44 10.69 -1.52
N ARG A 224 5.90 11.82 -1.07
CA ARG A 224 4.56 12.25 -1.47
C ARG A 224 4.52 12.57 -2.96
N ILE A 225 3.43 12.20 -3.62
CA ILE A 225 3.12 12.60 -5.00
C ILE A 225 2.39 13.93 -4.92
N GLY A 226 3.02 15.04 -5.35
CA GLY A 226 2.42 16.36 -5.21
C GLY A 226 2.12 16.74 -3.76
N LEU A 227 1.01 17.46 -3.55
CA LEU A 227 0.36 17.67 -2.25
C LEU A 227 -0.78 16.67 -1.98
N SER A 228 -0.73 15.53 -2.67
CA SER A 228 -1.76 14.50 -2.62
C SER A 228 -1.62 13.62 -1.35
N PRO A 229 -2.66 12.90 -0.89
CA PRO A 229 -2.56 11.88 0.16
C PRO A 229 -1.69 10.66 -0.21
N ALA A 230 -1.35 10.48 -1.49
CA ALA A 230 -0.61 9.33 -1.96
C ALA A 230 0.91 9.54 -1.92
N PHE A 231 1.62 8.45 -1.71
CA PHE A 231 3.07 8.37 -1.68
C PHE A 231 3.56 7.31 -2.66
N ALA A 232 4.69 7.57 -3.31
CA ALA A 232 5.32 6.66 -4.25
C ALA A 232 6.75 6.27 -3.83
N TYR A 233 7.18 5.10 -4.28
CA TYR A 233 8.55 4.61 -4.21
C TYR A 233 8.97 4.08 -5.58
N MET A 234 10.04 4.63 -6.17
CA MET A 234 10.63 4.13 -7.41
C MET A 234 11.50 2.91 -7.13
N LEU A 235 11.15 1.76 -7.72
CA LEU A 235 11.86 0.49 -7.54
C LEU A 235 12.96 0.27 -8.57
N GLN A 236 12.72 0.68 -9.82
CA GLN A 236 13.61 0.38 -10.95
C GLN A 236 14.60 1.50 -11.27
N ASP A 237 14.47 2.66 -10.62
CA ASP A 237 15.39 3.79 -10.79
C ASP A 237 16.04 4.13 -9.44
N GLU A 238 17.27 3.66 -9.25
CA GLU A 238 18.05 3.89 -8.03
C GLU A 238 18.57 5.33 -7.91
N GLU A 239 18.71 6.03 -9.05
CA GLU A 239 19.20 7.41 -9.14
C GLU A 239 18.07 8.44 -9.09
N HIS A 240 16.82 7.96 -9.07
CA HIS A 240 15.62 8.78 -9.05
C HIS A 240 15.71 9.86 -7.95
N PRO A 241 15.37 11.14 -8.22
CA PRO A 241 15.49 12.22 -7.24
C PRO A 241 14.78 11.94 -5.90
N SER A 242 13.68 11.18 -5.91
CA SER A 242 12.95 10.80 -4.69
C SER A 242 13.77 9.94 -3.71
N ARG A 243 14.82 9.26 -4.19
CA ARG A 243 15.74 8.45 -3.40
C ARG A 243 16.68 9.28 -2.54
N ARG A 244 16.99 10.51 -3.00
CA ARG A 244 17.91 11.45 -2.36
C ARG A 244 17.19 12.49 -1.50
N LEU A 245 15.88 12.66 -1.71
CA LEU A 245 15.07 13.59 -0.94
C LEU A 245 15.03 13.16 0.54
N ALA A 246 15.36 14.06 1.46
CA ALA A 246 15.28 13.78 2.89
C ALA A 246 13.81 13.65 3.34
N ALA A 247 13.56 12.88 4.41
CA ALA A 247 12.20 12.60 4.87
C ALA A 247 11.46 13.86 5.38
N ASP A 248 12.19 14.84 5.89
CA ASP A 248 11.70 16.13 6.38
C ASP A 248 11.56 17.20 5.27
N ALA A 249 12.18 16.98 4.10
CA ALA A 249 12.02 17.84 2.93
C ALA A 249 10.72 17.57 2.16
N ASP A 250 10.00 16.49 2.50
CA ASP A 250 8.73 16.14 1.87
C ASP A 250 7.60 17.03 2.40
N MET A 251 6.86 17.67 1.49
CA MET A 251 5.87 18.68 1.85
C MET A 251 4.60 18.03 2.41
N ASP A 252 4.00 18.68 3.40
CA ASP A 252 2.66 18.36 3.87
C ASP A 252 1.67 19.40 3.34
N PRO A 253 0.48 18.99 2.84
CA PRO A 253 -0.52 19.95 2.41
C PRO A 253 -0.89 20.86 3.59
N ALA A 254 -1.03 22.15 3.32
CA ALA A 254 -1.73 23.03 4.25
C ALA A 254 -3.10 22.41 4.53
N ARG A 255 -3.50 22.34 5.81
CA ARG A 255 -4.80 21.74 6.19
C ARG A 255 -5.86 22.25 5.21
N LEU A 256 -6.53 21.33 4.51
CA LEU A 256 -7.80 21.64 3.87
C LEU A 256 -8.74 21.95 5.04
N ILE A 257 -8.92 23.23 5.32
CA ILE A 257 -9.84 23.76 6.34
C ILE A 257 -11.26 23.38 5.95
#